data_AF-A0A658NN03-F1
#
_entry.id   AF-A0A658NN03-F1
#
_cell.length_a   1.000
_cell.length_b   1.000
_cell.length_c   1.000
_cell.angle_alpha   90.00
_cell.angle_beta   90.00
_cell.angle_gamma   90.00
#
_symmetry.space_group_name_H-M   'P 1'
#
loop_
_entity.id
_entity.type
_entity.pdbx_description
1 polymer ?
#
loop_
_entity_poly.entity_id
_entity_poly.type
_entity_poly.pdbx_seq_one_letter_code
_entity_poly.pdbx_strand_id
1 'polypeptide(L)'
;DAASVAAACTELQAAKLPATLMVDCSHANSSKQHQKQIDVASDIAAQVSGGSRQVFGVMVESHLHAGAQKFTPGKDDVAALAYGQSITD
;
A
#
# COMPACT_ATOMS: atom_id res chain seq x y z
N ASP A 1 11.04 -1.10 3.24
CA ASP A 1 12.43 -1.17 2.71
C ASP A 1 12.92 -2.62 2.66
N ALA A 2 14.11 -2.83 2.09
CA ALA A 2 14.68 -4.18 1.91
C ALA A 2 15.00 -4.89 3.23
N ALA A 3 15.41 -4.14 4.27
CA ALA A 3 15.71 -4.72 5.58
C ALA A 3 14.45 -5.30 6.23
N SER A 4 13.34 -4.58 6.15
CA SER A 4 12.05 -5.03 6.66
C SER A 4 11.53 -6.27 5.92
N VAL A 5 11.68 -6.30 4.59
CA VAL A 5 11.31 -7.47 3.78
C VAL A 5 12.14 -8.70 4.15
N ALA A 6 13.46 -8.54 4.30
CA ALA A 6 14.35 -9.62 4.68
C ALA A 6 14.05 -10.17 6.08
N ALA A 7 13.76 -9.29 7.04
CA ALA A 7 13.36 -9.67 8.40
C ALA A 7 12.07 -10.51 8.39
N ALA A 8 11.01 -10.01 7.73
CA ALA A 8 9.75 -10.73 7.61
C ALA A 8 9.90 -12.08 6.90
N CYS A 9 10.72 -12.16 5.85
CA CYS A 9 11.00 -13.42 5.17
C CYS A 9 11.78 -14.41 6.04
N THR A 10 12.67 -13.93 6.90
CA THR A 10 13.37 -14.76 7.89
C THR A 10 12.39 -15.37 8.89
N GLU A 11 11.41 -14.58 9.36
CA GLU A 11 10.35 -15.07 10.25
C GLU A 11 9.45 -16.11 9.55
N LEU A 12 9.08 -15.89 8.29
CA LEU A 12 8.32 -16.86 7.50
C LEU A 12 9.09 -18.19 7.36
N GLN A 13 10.39 -18.14 7.09
CA GLN A 13 11.24 -19.33 7.00
C GLN A 13 11.31 -20.08 8.34
N ALA A 14 11.49 -19.36 9.45
CA ALA A 14 11.50 -19.95 10.79
C ALA A 14 10.16 -20.65 11.10
N ALA A 15 9.05 -20.10 10.59
CA ALA A 15 7.72 -20.69 10.67
C ALA A 15 7.44 -21.81 9.63
N LYS A 16 8.43 -22.17 8.79
CA LYS A 16 8.31 -23.15 7.69
C LYS A 16 7.27 -22.77 6.63
N LEU A 17 7.07 -21.47 6.42
CA LEU A 17 6.22 -20.90 5.38
C LEU A 17 7.06 -20.43 4.18
N PRO A 18 6.48 -20.28 2.98
CA PRO A 18 7.15 -19.67 1.85
C PRO A 18 7.69 -18.28 2.22
N ALA A 19 8.96 -18.02 1.92
CA ALA A 19 9.67 -16.79 2.25
C ALA A 19 9.34 -15.64 1.28
N THR A 20 8.05 -15.40 1.07
CA THR A 20 7.54 -14.41 0.11
C THR A 20 6.34 -13.69 0.69
N LEU A 21 6.24 -12.39 0.45
CA LEU A 21 5.17 -11.54 0.98
C LEU A 21 4.65 -10.54 -0.07
N MET A 22 3.48 -9.97 0.22
CA MET A 22 2.96 -8.79 -0.48
C MET A 22 3.29 -7.56 0.35
N VAL A 23 3.63 -6.44 -0.30
CA VAL A 23 3.82 -5.15 0.38
C VAL A 23 2.63 -4.24 0.11
N ASP A 24 1.98 -3.76 1.16
CA ASP A 24 1.03 -2.65 1.08
C ASP A 24 1.79 -1.34 0.89
N CYS A 25 1.56 -0.62 -0.21
CA CYS A 25 2.18 0.68 -0.43
C CYS A 25 1.53 1.81 0.39
N SER A 26 0.33 1.59 0.92
CA SER A 26 -0.47 2.59 1.63
C SER A 26 -0.32 2.50 3.17
N HIS A 27 -1.32 2.98 3.90
CA HIS A 27 -1.42 2.93 5.36
C HIS A 27 -0.14 3.39 6.10
N ALA A 28 0.40 2.52 6.94
CA ALA A 28 1.61 2.79 7.71
C ALA A 28 2.84 2.96 6.82
N ASN A 29 2.90 2.24 5.70
CA ASN A 29 4.02 2.31 4.76
C ASN A 29 4.04 3.64 3.99
N SER A 30 2.88 4.28 3.77
CA SER A 30 2.78 5.63 3.22
C SER A 30 2.76 6.73 4.28
N SER A 31 2.88 6.41 5.57
CA SER A 31 2.64 7.37 6.67
C SER A 31 1.29 8.10 6.56
N LYS A 32 0.26 7.42 6.04
CA LYS A 32 -1.07 7.97 5.70
C LYS A 32 -1.01 9.15 4.72
N GLN A 33 -0.02 9.18 3.83
CA GLN A 33 0.11 10.17 2.76
C GLN A 33 0.07 9.46 1.42
N HIS A 34 -1.05 9.57 0.70
CA HIS A 34 -1.26 8.80 -0.53
C HIS A 34 -0.17 9.04 -1.61
N GLN A 35 0.47 10.21 -1.64
CA GLN A 35 1.62 10.47 -2.54
C GLN A 35 2.82 9.55 -2.26
N LYS A 36 3.05 9.18 -1.00
CA LYS A 36 4.18 8.33 -0.59
C LYS A 36 4.02 6.87 -1.02
N GLN A 37 2.84 6.45 -1.48
CA GLN A 37 2.68 5.14 -2.10
C GLN A 37 3.63 4.96 -3.29
N ILE A 38 3.94 6.03 -4.02
CA ILE A 38 4.90 6.03 -5.14
C ILE A 38 6.31 5.74 -4.65
N ASP A 39 6.72 6.34 -3.53
CA ASP A 39 8.03 6.13 -2.93
C ASP A 39 8.20 4.67 -2.46
N VAL A 40 7.17 4.12 -1.80
CA VAL A 40 7.16 2.71 -1.38
C VAL A 40 7.22 1.78 -2.59
N ALA A 41 6.39 2.02 -3.61
CA ALA A 41 6.39 1.23 -4.83
C ALA A 41 7.75 1.30 -5.56
N SER A 42 8.40 2.47 -5.57
CA SER A 42 9.73 2.65 -6.15
C SER A 42 10.80 1.87 -5.39
N ASP A 43 10.75 1.84 -4.05
CA ASP A 43 11.66 1.02 -3.23
C ASP A 43 11.49 -0.47 -3.52
N ILE A 44 10.25 -0.96 -3.58
CA ILE A 44 9.96 -2.36 -3.92
C ILE A 44 10.38 -2.68 -5.35
N ALA A 45 10.14 -1.79 -6.31
CA ALA A 45 10.59 -1.96 -7.69
C ALA A 45 12.12 -2.04 -7.80
N ALA A 46 12.86 -1.28 -6.99
CA ALA A 46 14.32 -1.38 -6.91
C ALA A 46 14.77 -2.75 -6.39
N GLN A 47 14.11 -3.29 -5.37
CA GLN A 47 14.40 -4.64 -4.86
C GLN A 47 14.14 -5.72 -5.91
N VAL A 48 12.99 -5.66 -6.59
CA VAL A 48 12.61 -6.64 -7.63
C VAL A 48 13.55 -6.57 -8.84
N SER A 49 13.86 -5.36 -9.31
CA SER A 49 14.81 -5.14 -10.42
C SER A 49 16.24 -5.55 -10.05
N GLY A 50 16.63 -5.40 -8.77
CA GLY A 50 17.88 -5.93 -8.21
C GLY A 50 17.94 -7.45 -8.06
N GLY A 51 16.87 -8.18 -8.44
CA GLY A 51 16.84 -9.65 -8.45
C GLY A 51 16.15 -10.29 -7.26
N SER A 52 15.61 -9.51 -6.32
CA SER A 52 14.81 -10.07 -5.22
C SER A 52 13.60 -10.83 -5.77
N ARG A 53 13.25 -11.93 -5.09
CA ARG A 53 12.05 -12.75 -5.32
C ARG A 53 11.19 -12.88 -4.06
N GLN A 54 11.52 -12.11 -3.02
CA GLN A 54 10.84 -12.14 -1.74
C GLN A 54 9.52 -11.37 -1.74
N VAL A 55 9.32 -10.45 -2.69
CA VAL A 55 8.05 -9.73 -2.85
C VAL A 55 7.32 -10.30 -4.07
N PHE A 56 6.15 -10.89 -3.86
CA PHE A 56 5.36 -11.48 -4.95
C PHE A 56 4.32 -10.51 -5.52
N GLY A 57 4.02 -9.43 -4.81
CA GLY A 57 3.03 -8.43 -5.24
C GLY A 57 3.04 -7.19 -4.36
N VAL A 58 2.33 -6.17 -4.83
CA VAL A 58 2.07 -4.94 -4.09
C VAL A 58 0.57 -4.64 -4.05
N MET A 59 0.12 -4.00 -2.98
CA MET A 59 -1.22 -3.42 -2.89
C MET A 59 -1.11 -1.90 -2.98
N VAL A 60 -2.00 -1.27 -3.76
CA VAL A 60 -2.04 0.17 -4.00
C VAL A 60 -3.47 0.65 -3.84
N GLU A 61 -3.67 1.74 -3.10
CA GLU A 61 -4.95 2.40 -3.00
C GLU A 61 -5.02 3.54 -4.02
N SER A 62 -5.91 3.39 -4.99
CA SER A 62 -6.08 4.36 -6.07
C SER A 62 -7.55 4.56 -6.40
N HIS A 63 -7.86 5.77 -6.86
CA HIS A 63 -9.18 6.16 -7.35
C HIS A 63 -8.99 7.14 -8.52
N LEU A 64 -10.07 7.45 -9.26
CA LEU A 64 -10.02 8.37 -10.41
C LEU A 64 -9.43 9.75 -10.06
N HIS A 65 -9.74 10.24 -8.86
CA HIS A 65 -9.20 11.46 -8.30
C HIS A 65 -8.46 11.15 -7.00
N ALA A 66 -7.34 11.84 -6.81
CA ALA A 66 -6.48 11.62 -5.66
C ALA A 66 -7.07 12.20 -4.37
N GLY A 67 -6.54 11.72 -3.23
CA GLY A 67 -6.97 12.12 -1.90
C GLY A 67 -8.32 11.53 -1.49
N ALA A 68 -8.80 11.97 -0.34
CA ALA A 68 -10.07 11.56 0.24
C ALA A 68 -10.98 12.76 0.47
N GLN A 69 -12.29 12.53 0.39
CA GLN A 69 -13.34 13.48 0.75
C GLN A 69 -14.08 13.00 2.00
N LYS A 70 -14.58 13.93 2.82
CA LYS A 70 -15.31 13.57 4.04
C LYS A 70 -16.75 13.23 3.71
N PHE A 71 -17.24 12.14 4.29
CA PHE A 71 -18.64 11.75 4.22
C PHE A 71 -19.08 11.08 5.53
N THR A 72 -20.20 11.53 6.07
CA THR A 72 -20.85 10.99 7.26
C THR A 72 -22.26 10.51 6.88
N PRO A 73 -22.51 9.19 6.86
CA PRO A 73 -23.83 8.66 6.55
C PRO A 73 -24.94 9.26 7.41
N GLY A 74 -26.04 9.69 6.79
CA GLY A 74 -27.19 10.30 7.47
C GLY A 74 -27.02 11.76 7.87
N LYS A 75 -25.84 12.36 7.65
CA LYS A 75 -25.59 13.79 7.85
C LYS A 75 -25.28 14.50 6.54
N ASP A 76 -24.42 13.92 5.71
CA ASP A 76 -23.95 14.54 4.48
C ASP A 76 -24.79 14.05 3.29
N ASP A 77 -24.99 14.92 2.29
CA ASP A 77 -25.73 14.59 1.07
C ASP A 77 -24.84 13.81 0.10
N VAL A 78 -25.30 12.63 -0.31
CA VAL A 78 -24.61 11.76 -1.28
C VAL A 78 -24.48 12.45 -2.63
N ALA A 79 -25.45 13.28 -3.02
CA ALA A 79 -25.42 13.99 -4.30
C ALA A 79 -24.32 15.07 -4.38
N ALA A 80 -23.75 15.45 -3.24
CA ALA A 80 -22.66 16.43 -3.17
C ALA A 80 -21.26 15.81 -3.27
N LEU A 81 -21.14 14.47 -3.32
CA LEU A 81 -19.85 13.79 -3.42
C LEU A 81 -19.19 14.05 -4.79
N ALA A 82 -17.90 14.35 -4.76
CA ALA A 82 -17.09 14.35 -5.96
C ALA A 82 -17.04 12.93 -6.52
N TYR A 83 -17.52 12.76 -7.76
CA TYR A 83 -17.45 11.48 -8.44
C TYR A 83 -15.99 11.03 -8.52
N GLY A 84 -15.72 9.77 -8.20
CA GLY A 84 -14.37 9.24 -8.42
C GLY A 84 -13.34 9.66 -7.36
N GLN A 85 -13.74 10.16 -6.19
CA GLN A 85 -12.82 10.45 -5.08
C GLN A 85 -13.20 9.62 -3.84
N SER A 86 -12.22 9.03 -3.16
CA SER A 86 -12.46 8.12 -2.03
C SER A 86 -13.13 8.84 -0.85
N ILE A 87 -14.02 8.16 -0.12
CA ILE A 87 -14.58 8.67 1.15
C ILE A 87 -13.85 8.14 2.39
N THR A 88 -12.88 7.25 2.17
CA THR A 88 -11.94 6.74 3.17
C THR A 88 -10.51 7.03 2.69
N ASP A 89 -9.55 6.79 3.58
CA ASP A 89 -8.19 6.52 3.12
C ASP A 89 -8.13 5.07 2.62
#